data_AF-A0A9W3SIL9-F1
#
_entry.id   AF-A0A9W3SIL9-F1
#
_cell.length_a   1.000
_cell.length_b   1.000
_cell.length_c   1.000
_cell.angle_alpha   90.00
_cell.angle_beta   90.00
_cell.angle_gamma   90.00
#
_symmetry.space_group_name_H-M   'P 1'
#
loop_
_entity.id
_entity.type
_entity.pdbx_description
1 polymer ?
#
loop_
_entity_poly.entity_id
_entity_poly.type
_entity_poly.pdbx_seq_one_letter_code
_entity_poly.pdbx_strand_id
1 'polypeptide(L)'
;MINFLRTEVIQSLYTLDLGNGFAKRKSTNDGLVEVDSSVIAQKPAGYNSSNLDTYSLNKTDLYYLGRDVIKTKLKPQRAQTVDKADRYFSERYELMLYAFIAKDFPTAKEINIPVLGLMLPNEHYALCEEKLKQKYTGSKVITVSGVDVKINVEEVLVLPQPLGSYMYALSQKKITKDEEVLVCDGGAGTFDPAVVINNFVTDDNYSNEGVDNAYIKIRKRLIDLYGELPYFKTLSNIPLILQHGVLKDGEAHSVAEDKEIVKILDQHLESIFEYLLENQYNITSYGKVLWTGGLASLHNDRLSAKPNKNFVILGKDGQEANVLGLWGMVKAAYRAKGGAPLDGTKETSNVD
;
A
#
# COMPACT_ATOMS: atom_id res chain seq x y z
N MET A 1 11.69 -17.93 -17.59
CA MET A 1 12.28 -18.27 -16.28
C MET A 1 13.55 -17.46 -16.06
N ILE A 2 13.53 -16.46 -15.18
CA ILE A 2 14.75 -16.17 -14.42
C ILE A 2 14.64 -17.09 -13.21
N ASN A 3 15.11 -18.32 -13.35
CA ASN A 3 15.19 -19.24 -12.22
C ASN A 3 16.31 -18.72 -11.33
N PHE A 4 15.98 -17.82 -10.42
CA PHE A 4 16.87 -17.55 -9.31
C PHE A 4 17.00 -18.85 -8.53
N LEU A 5 18.22 -19.37 -8.47
CA LEU A 5 18.55 -20.42 -7.52
C LEU A 5 18.34 -19.83 -6.12
N ARG A 6 17.34 -20.35 -5.40
CA ARG A 6 17.04 -19.93 -4.04
C ARG A 6 18.00 -20.62 -3.08
N THR A 7 19.10 -19.97 -2.75
CA THR A 7 20.20 -20.54 -1.95
C THR A 7 20.51 -19.76 -0.68
N GLU A 8 20.11 -18.49 -0.64
CA GLU A 8 20.54 -17.54 0.40
C GLU A 8 19.68 -17.63 1.66
N VAL A 9 20.33 -17.42 2.81
CA VAL A 9 19.66 -17.10 4.06
C VAL A 9 19.80 -15.60 4.28
N ILE A 10 18.68 -14.89 4.28
CA ILE A 10 18.61 -13.44 4.38
C ILE A 10 18.07 -13.05 5.74
N GLN A 11 18.70 -12.09 6.41
CA GLN A 11 18.10 -11.38 7.53
C GLN A 11 17.79 -9.93 7.15
N SER A 12 16.54 -9.49 7.32
CA SER A 12 16.10 -8.14 6.96
C SER A 12 14.91 -7.69 7.82
N LEU A 13 14.88 -6.41 8.19
CA LEU A 13 13.62 -5.78 8.63
C LEU A 13 12.67 -5.71 7.43
N TYR A 14 11.36 -5.69 7.70
CA TYR A 14 10.38 -5.65 6.62
C TYR A 14 9.13 -4.88 7.04
N THR A 15 8.56 -4.13 6.11
CA THR A 15 7.30 -3.41 6.31
C THR A 15 6.35 -3.64 5.16
N LEU A 16 5.06 -3.78 5.46
CA LEU A 16 4.00 -3.99 4.48
C LEU A 16 2.72 -3.25 4.89
N ASP A 17 2.30 -2.30 4.05
CA ASP A 17 0.93 -1.77 4.02
C ASP A 17 0.15 -2.51 2.92
N LEU A 18 -0.61 -3.55 3.30
CA LEU A 18 -1.40 -4.37 2.38
C LEU A 18 -2.82 -3.80 2.18
N GLY A 19 -2.89 -2.65 1.50
CA GLY A 19 -4.13 -1.97 1.17
C GLY A 19 -5.05 -2.74 0.22
N ASN A 20 -6.24 -2.20 -0.04
CA ASN A 20 -7.22 -2.80 -0.96
C ASN A 20 -6.79 -2.70 -2.44
N GLY A 21 -6.16 -1.59 -2.83
CA GLY A 21 -5.70 -1.35 -4.20
C GLY A 21 -4.23 -1.72 -4.41
N PHE A 22 -3.38 -1.38 -3.45
CA PHE A 22 -1.93 -1.48 -3.56
C PHE A 22 -1.33 -2.10 -2.30
N ALA A 23 -0.27 -2.88 -2.50
CA ALA A 23 0.65 -3.32 -1.46
C ALA A 23 1.89 -2.43 -1.56
N LYS A 24 2.27 -1.77 -0.46
CA LYS A 24 3.47 -0.93 -0.40
C LYS A 24 4.44 -1.50 0.63
N ARG A 25 5.72 -1.60 0.28
CA ARG A 25 6.68 -2.40 1.04
C ARG A 25 8.05 -1.75 1.08
N LYS A 26 8.77 -1.94 2.18
CA LYS A 26 10.16 -1.49 2.32
C LYS A 26 10.94 -2.46 3.20
N SER A 27 12.13 -2.81 2.73
CA SER A 27 13.02 -3.79 3.36
C SER A 27 14.44 -3.26 3.60
N THR A 28 14.82 -2.15 2.98
CA THR A 28 16.16 -1.56 3.13
C THR A 28 16.10 -0.05 3.35
N ASN A 29 17.15 0.53 3.93
CA ASN A 29 17.20 1.97 4.20
C ASN A 29 17.24 2.80 2.91
N ASP A 30 18.17 2.47 2.02
CA ASP A 30 18.39 3.23 0.77
C ASP A 30 17.49 2.78 -0.39
N GLY A 31 16.73 1.70 -0.22
CA GLY A 31 15.78 1.24 -1.22
C GLY A 31 14.55 2.14 -1.35
N LEU A 32 13.92 2.13 -2.52
CA LEU A 32 12.63 2.78 -2.74
C LEU A 32 11.51 1.99 -2.04
N VAL A 33 10.35 2.61 -1.85
CA VAL A 33 9.15 1.87 -1.46
C VAL A 33 8.65 1.10 -2.68
N GLU A 34 8.55 -0.22 -2.54
CA GLU A 34 8.01 -1.09 -3.58
C GLU A 34 6.49 -1.02 -3.55
N VAL A 35 5.89 -0.49 -4.63
CA VAL A 35 4.44 -0.38 -4.79
C VAL A 35 3.96 -1.38 -5.84
N ASP A 36 3.17 -2.37 -5.44
CA ASP A 36 2.59 -3.38 -6.32
C ASP A 36 1.05 -3.40 -6.18
N SER A 37 0.35 -3.96 -7.16
CA SER A 37 -1.11 -4.13 -7.08
C SER A 37 -1.47 -5.15 -5.99
N SER A 38 -2.46 -4.86 -5.15
CA SER A 38 -2.90 -5.76 -4.10
C SER A 38 -3.91 -6.79 -4.64
N VAL A 39 -3.44 -7.66 -5.54
CA VAL A 39 -4.28 -8.69 -6.18
C VAL A 39 -3.56 -10.03 -6.32
N ILE A 40 -4.33 -11.11 -6.32
CA ILE A 40 -3.90 -12.44 -6.77
C ILE A 40 -4.83 -13.01 -7.83
N ALA A 41 -4.36 -14.00 -8.58
CA ALA A 41 -5.22 -14.82 -9.43
C ALA A 41 -4.75 -16.27 -9.39
N GLN A 42 -5.69 -17.19 -9.13
CA GLN A 42 -5.40 -18.62 -9.17
C GLN A 42 -5.03 -19.03 -10.60
N LYS A 43 -3.96 -19.79 -10.75
CA LYS A 43 -3.51 -20.37 -12.01
C LYS A 43 -4.47 -21.51 -12.39
N PRO A 44 -5.22 -21.41 -13.49
CA PRO A 44 -6.07 -22.51 -13.95
C PRO A 44 -5.23 -23.74 -14.36
N ALA A 45 -5.82 -24.93 -14.26
CA ALA A 45 -5.19 -26.14 -14.77
C ALA A 45 -4.88 -26.00 -16.28
N GLY A 46 -3.68 -26.38 -16.70
CA GLY A 46 -3.24 -26.27 -18.10
C GLY A 46 -2.87 -24.86 -18.59
N TYR A 47 -3.08 -23.81 -17.78
CA TYR A 47 -2.66 -22.45 -18.12
C TYR A 47 -1.20 -22.24 -17.73
N ASN A 48 -0.29 -22.07 -18.71
CA ASN A 48 1.12 -21.81 -18.45
C ASN A 48 1.53 -20.42 -18.95
N SER A 49 1.84 -19.51 -18.03
CA SER A 49 2.67 -18.34 -18.33
C SER A 49 4.09 -18.65 -17.86
N SER A 50 4.93 -19.11 -18.79
CA SER A 50 6.26 -19.70 -18.49
C SER A 50 7.30 -18.73 -17.89
N ASN A 51 6.94 -17.47 -17.72
CA ASN A 51 7.84 -16.40 -17.27
C ASN A 51 7.39 -15.71 -15.98
N LEU A 52 6.35 -16.20 -15.32
CA LEU A 52 5.81 -15.59 -14.10
C LEU A 52 5.89 -16.57 -12.94
N ASP A 53 6.31 -16.08 -11.78
CA ASP A 53 6.34 -16.88 -10.56
C ASP A 53 4.94 -17.20 -10.05
N THR A 54 4.81 -18.39 -9.46
CA THR A 54 3.59 -18.82 -8.79
C THR A 54 3.85 -19.02 -7.30
N TYR A 55 2.89 -18.67 -6.47
CA TYR A 55 2.98 -18.71 -5.01
C TYR A 55 1.91 -19.64 -4.44
N SER A 56 2.23 -20.37 -3.37
CA SER A 56 1.31 -21.30 -2.72
C SER A 56 1.62 -21.50 -1.23
N LEU A 57 0.57 -21.61 -0.41
CA LEU A 57 0.68 -22.01 1.00
C LEU A 57 0.54 -23.53 1.21
N ASN A 58 0.02 -24.26 0.21
CA ASN A 58 -0.33 -25.68 0.32
C ASN A 58 0.27 -26.55 -0.81
N LYS A 59 1.14 -25.96 -1.65
CA LYS A 59 1.80 -26.57 -2.84
C LYS A 59 0.88 -26.93 -4.00
N THR A 60 -0.44 -27.00 -3.78
CA THR A 60 -1.41 -27.42 -4.80
C THR A 60 -2.07 -26.23 -5.48
N ASP A 61 -2.52 -25.25 -4.71
CA ASP A 61 -3.16 -24.06 -5.24
C ASP A 61 -2.10 -23.01 -5.58
N LEU A 62 -1.89 -22.82 -6.88
CA LEU A 62 -0.88 -21.92 -7.42
C LEU A 62 -1.51 -20.57 -7.78
N TYR A 63 -0.88 -19.47 -7.35
CA TYR A 63 -1.38 -18.13 -7.59
C TYR A 63 -0.33 -17.23 -8.23
N TYR A 64 -0.75 -16.37 -9.16
CA TYR A 64 0.00 -15.20 -9.60
C TYR A 64 -0.28 -14.02 -8.65
N LEU A 65 0.68 -13.11 -8.50
CA LEU A 65 0.63 -12.00 -7.54
C LEU A 65 0.88 -10.64 -8.20
N GLY A 66 0.14 -9.62 -7.76
CA GLY A 66 0.36 -8.21 -8.11
C GLY A 66 0.30 -7.93 -9.61
N ARG A 67 1.25 -7.12 -10.11
CA ARG A 67 1.36 -6.76 -11.54
C ARG A 67 1.43 -7.97 -12.46
N ASP A 68 1.88 -9.14 -11.99
CA ASP A 68 1.93 -10.36 -12.80
C ASP A 68 0.53 -10.91 -13.09
N VAL A 69 -0.44 -10.69 -12.20
CA VAL A 69 -1.86 -10.98 -12.47
C VAL A 69 -2.33 -10.21 -13.70
N ILE A 70 -1.94 -8.94 -13.83
CA ILE A 70 -2.33 -8.10 -14.98
C ILE A 70 -1.78 -8.70 -16.29
N LYS A 71 -0.53 -9.17 -16.27
CA LYS A 71 0.11 -9.81 -17.43
C LYS A 71 -0.62 -11.10 -17.87
N THR A 72 -1.21 -11.83 -16.92
CA THR A 72 -1.93 -13.08 -17.19
C THR A 72 -3.32 -12.87 -17.80
N LYS A 73 -3.90 -11.66 -17.67
CA LYS A 73 -5.31 -11.35 -18.02
C LYS A 73 -6.35 -12.20 -17.26
N LEU A 74 -5.93 -12.92 -16.22
CA LEU A 74 -6.84 -13.65 -15.34
C LEU A 74 -7.64 -12.67 -14.47
N LYS A 75 -8.79 -13.10 -13.97
CA LYS A 75 -9.63 -12.28 -13.10
C LYS A 75 -8.90 -11.99 -11.78
N PRO A 76 -8.54 -10.72 -11.49
CA PRO A 76 -7.86 -10.39 -10.25
C PRO A 76 -8.79 -10.51 -9.05
N GLN A 77 -8.26 -10.98 -7.93
CA GLN A 77 -8.93 -11.05 -6.64
C GLN A 77 -8.15 -10.20 -5.63
N ARG A 78 -8.81 -9.22 -5.03
CA ARG A 78 -8.26 -8.44 -3.90
C ARG A 78 -8.34 -9.26 -2.62
N ALA A 79 -7.51 -8.97 -1.63
CA ALA A 79 -7.62 -9.50 -0.26
C ALA A 79 -8.82 -8.92 0.51
N GLN A 80 -10.01 -8.87 -0.10
CA GLN A 80 -11.26 -8.37 0.50
C GLN A 80 -12.18 -9.54 0.89
N THR A 81 -12.80 -9.40 2.06
CA THR A 81 -13.85 -10.26 2.61
C THR A 81 -15.10 -9.42 2.86
N VAL A 82 -16.24 -10.07 3.16
CA VAL A 82 -17.50 -9.38 3.47
C VAL A 82 -17.35 -8.51 4.71
N ASP A 83 -16.80 -9.09 5.79
CA ASP A 83 -16.33 -8.33 6.94
C ASP A 83 -14.93 -7.77 6.64
N LYS A 84 -14.77 -6.45 6.72
CA LYS A 84 -13.51 -5.78 6.37
C LYS A 84 -12.37 -6.12 7.34
N ALA A 85 -12.65 -6.42 8.60
CA ALA A 85 -11.65 -6.79 9.61
C ALA A 85 -11.23 -8.26 9.49
N ASP A 86 -12.15 -9.16 9.13
CA ASP A 86 -11.83 -10.58 8.95
C ASP A 86 -10.81 -10.83 7.83
N ARG A 87 -10.66 -9.89 6.91
CA ARG A 87 -9.74 -10.01 5.77
C ARG A 87 -8.34 -10.38 6.21
N TYR A 88 -7.88 -9.82 7.34
CA TYR A 88 -6.52 -9.95 7.84
C TYR A 88 -6.19 -11.36 8.34
N PHE A 89 -7.22 -12.18 8.54
CA PHE A 89 -7.09 -13.56 9.00
C PHE A 89 -7.39 -14.58 7.89
N SER A 90 -7.85 -14.11 6.72
CA SER A 90 -8.14 -14.94 5.57
C SER A 90 -6.88 -15.56 4.95
N GLU A 91 -7.02 -16.74 4.38
CA GLU A 91 -5.95 -17.42 3.63
C GLU A 91 -5.43 -16.55 2.47
N ARG A 92 -6.32 -15.78 1.83
CA ARG A 92 -5.95 -14.87 0.74
C ARG A 92 -4.98 -13.78 1.20
N TYR A 93 -5.28 -13.14 2.33
CA TYR A 93 -4.40 -12.10 2.89
C TYR A 93 -3.07 -12.70 3.33
N GLU A 94 -3.11 -13.85 4.00
CA GLU A 94 -1.92 -14.57 4.44
C GLU A 94 -1.02 -14.97 3.26
N LEU A 95 -1.59 -15.53 2.20
CA LEU A 95 -0.86 -15.86 0.97
C LEU A 95 -0.21 -14.61 0.39
N MET A 96 -0.95 -13.51 0.24
CA MET A 96 -0.41 -12.28 -0.32
C MET A 96 0.73 -11.69 0.51
N LEU A 97 0.61 -11.68 1.84
CA LEU A 97 1.64 -11.19 2.75
C LEU A 97 2.96 -11.95 2.55
N TYR A 98 2.92 -13.28 2.62
CA TYR A 98 4.13 -14.09 2.48
C TYR A 98 4.65 -14.15 1.04
N ALA A 99 3.75 -14.09 0.04
CA ALA A 99 4.14 -14.04 -1.36
C ALA A 99 4.88 -12.76 -1.72
N PHE A 100 4.45 -11.61 -1.18
CA PHE A 100 5.17 -10.36 -1.37
C PHE A 100 6.53 -10.36 -0.67
N ILE A 101 6.63 -10.89 0.55
CA ILE A 101 7.93 -11.06 1.23
C ILE A 101 8.87 -11.91 0.37
N ALA A 102 8.43 -13.09 -0.10
CA ALA A 102 9.26 -13.98 -0.91
C ALA A 102 9.59 -13.43 -2.31
N LYS A 103 8.73 -12.54 -2.85
CA LYS A 103 8.94 -11.84 -4.12
C LYS A 103 10.05 -10.80 -4.01
N ASP A 104 10.10 -10.06 -2.91
CA ASP A 104 11.10 -9.02 -2.68
C ASP A 104 12.50 -9.61 -2.36
N PHE A 105 12.57 -10.91 -2.06
CA PHE A 105 13.81 -11.67 -1.83
C PHE A 105 13.90 -12.91 -2.77
N PRO A 106 14.15 -12.71 -4.07
CA PRO A 106 14.02 -13.76 -5.08
C PRO A 106 15.05 -14.90 -4.97
N THR A 107 16.20 -14.64 -4.33
CA THR A 107 17.31 -15.60 -4.11
C THR A 107 17.26 -16.31 -2.76
N ALA A 108 16.33 -15.94 -1.88
CA ALA A 108 16.26 -16.49 -0.54
C ALA A 108 15.60 -17.88 -0.52
N LYS A 109 16.25 -18.82 0.18
CA LYS A 109 15.63 -20.06 0.68
C LYS A 109 15.06 -19.88 2.09
N GLU A 110 15.64 -18.97 2.87
CA GLU A 110 15.18 -18.63 4.21
C GLU A 110 15.30 -17.12 4.45
N ILE A 111 14.25 -16.52 5.02
CA ILE A 111 14.12 -15.09 5.29
C ILE A 111 13.82 -14.91 6.77
N ASN A 112 14.75 -14.32 7.51
CA ASN A 112 14.64 -13.99 8.92
C ASN A 112 14.28 -12.52 9.07
N ILE A 113 13.11 -12.25 9.65
CA ILE A 113 12.56 -10.91 9.85
C ILE A 113 12.52 -10.62 11.36
N PRO A 114 13.49 -9.88 11.89
CA PRO A 114 13.50 -9.54 13.32
C PRO A 114 12.26 -8.75 13.74
N VAL A 115 11.81 -7.82 12.89
CA VAL A 115 10.57 -7.06 13.11
C VAL A 115 9.84 -6.90 11.78
N LEU A 116 8.62 -7.45 11.71
CA LEU A 116 7.68 -7.26 10.61
C LEU A 116 6.71 -6.12 10.97
N GLY A 117 6.78 -5.01 10.25
CA GLY A 117 5.83 -3.92 10.37
C GLY A 117 4.60 -4.14 9.50
N LEU A 118 3.41 -4.05 10.08
CA LEU A 118 2.12 -4.05 9.41
C LEU A 118 1.34 -2.78 9.73
N MET A 119 0.41 -2.40 8.85
CA MET A 119 -0.51 -1.29 9.11
C MET A 119 -1.96 -1.68 8.89
N LEU A 120 -2.85 -1.05 9.65
CA LEU A 120 -4.29 -1.23 9.56
C LEU A 120 -5.00 0.12 9.53
N PRO A 121 -6.17 0.24 8.88
CA PRO A 121 -7.11 1.33 9.15
C PRO A 121 -7.37 1.43 10.67
N ASN A 122 -7.59 2.65 11.17
CA ASN A 122 -7.74 2.88 12.60
C ASN A 122 -8.92 2.08 13.19
N GLU A 123 -10.04 2.01 12.47
CA GLU A 123 -11.23 1.22 12.83
C GLU A 123 -10.95 -0.26 13.12
N HIS A 124 -9.95 -0.85 12.46
CA HIS A 124 -9.60 -2.27 12.64
C HIS A 124 -8.46 -2.47 13.64
N TYR A 125 -7.68 -1.42 13.92
CA TYR A 125 -6.43 -1.52 14.67
C TYR A 125 -6.64 -2.16 16.05
N ALA A 126 -7.53 -1.59 16.87
CA ALA A 126 -7.78 -2.06 18.22
C ALA A 126 -8.30 -3.51 18.28
N LEU A 127 -9.04 -3.95 17.26
CA LEU A 127 -9.63 -5.30 17.19
C LEU A 127 -8.66 -6.37 16.69
N CYS A 128 -7.68 -5.97 15.86
CA CYS A 128 -6.85 -6.89 15.11
C CYS A 128 -5.39 -6.93 15.57
N GLU A 129 -4.86 -5.88 16.22
CA GLU A 129 -3.43 -5.76 16.57
C GLU A 129 -2.87 -7.03 17.23
N GLU A 130 -3.40 -7.42 18.39
CA GLU A 130 -2.84 -8.54 19.15
C GLU A 130 -3.02 -9.88 18.44
N LYS A 131 -4.15 -10.07 17.73
CA LYS A 131 -4.41 -11.27 16.95
C LYS A 131 -3.43 -11.38 15.77
N LEU A 132 -3.09 -10.27 15.13
CA LEU A 132 -2.09 -10.22 14.07
C LEU A 132 -0.69 -10.53 14.59
N LYS A 133 -0.31 -9.95 15.72
CA LYS A 133 0.97 -10.24 16.36
C LYS A 133 1.12 -11.74 16.64
N GLN A 134 0.08 -12.36 17.20
CA GLN A 134 0.07 -13.79 17.47
C GLN A 134 0.10 -14.64 16.18
N LYS A 135 -0.69 -14.28 15.15
CA LYS A 135 -0.80 -15.06 13.91
C LYS A 135 0.48 -15.03 13.07
N TYR A 136 1.17 -13.88 13.02
CA TYR A 136 2.28 -13.65 12.08
C TYR A 136 3.66 -13.72 12.72
N THR A 137 3.75 -13.87 14.05
CA THR A 137 5.02 -14.23 14.72
C THR A 137 5.26 -15.74 14.58
N GLY A 138 6.50 -16.14 14.26
CA GLY A 138 6.91 -17.53 14.10
C GLY A 138 7.37 -17.86 12.68
N SER A 139 7.35 -19.15 12.32
CA SER A 139 7.83 -19.64 11.04
C SER A 139 6.68 -20.02 10.11
N LYS A 140 6.75 -19.61 8.85
CA LYS A 140 5.87 -20.05 7.77
C LYS A 140 6.70 -20.53 6.58
N VAL A 141 6.18 -21.53 5.85
CA VAL A 141 6.72 -21.92 4.55
C VAL A 141 5.76 -21.48 3.46
N ILE A 142 6.30 -20.84 2.42
CA ILE A 142 5.59 -20.56 1.19
C ILE A 142 6.35 -21.19 0.02
N THR A 143 5.63 -21.80 -0.92
CA THR A 143 6.22 -22.40 -2.11
C THR A 143 6.18 -21.38 -3.25
N VAL A 144 7.35 -21.06 -3.81
CA VAL A 144 7.53 -20.20 -4.97
C VAL A 144 8.01 -21.02 -6.15
N SER A 145 7.20 -21.12 -7.19
CA SER A 145 7.50 -21.86 -8.42
C SER A 145 8.00 -23.30 -8.16
N GLY A 146 7.43 -23.95 -7.15
CA GLY A 146 7.76 -25.33 -6.75
C GLY A 146 8.89 -25.45 -5.70
N VAL A 147 9.52 -24.35 -5.31
CA VAL A 147 10.59 -24.32 -4.30
C VAL A 147 10.08 -23.74 -2.99
N ASP A 148 10.32 -24.43 -1.88
CA ASP A 148 9.93 -23.96 -0.56
C ASP A 148 10.85 -22.83 -0.06
N VAL A 149 10.25 -21.77 0.46
CA VAL A 149 10.92 -20.63 1.09
C VAL A 149 10.42 -20.54 2.53
N LYS A 150 11.34 -20.59 3.48
CA LYS A 150 11.04 -20.43 4.91
C LYS A 150 11.09 -18.96 5.30
N ILE A 151 10.06 -18.46 5.97
CA ILE A 151 9.98 -17.09 6.47
C ILE A 151 9.82 -17.18 7.98
N ASN A 152 10.78 -16.65 8.73
CA ASN A 152 10.74 -16.56 10.18
C ASN A 152 10.54 -15.11 10.59
N VAL A 153 9.54 -14.84 11.42
CA VAL A 153 9.24 -13.53 11.97
C VAL A 153 9.41 -13.60 13.48
N GLU A 154 10.33 -12.82 14.04
CA GLU A 154 10.59 -12.81 15.49
C GLU A 154 9.59 -11.93 16.24
N GLU A 155 9.18 -10.81 15.63
CA GLU A 155 8.20 -9.88 16.16
C GLU A 155 7.38 -9.25 15.05
N VAL A 156 6.13 -8.92 15.38
CA VAL A 156 5.25 -8.12 14.53
C VAL A 156 4.96 -6.80 15.24
N LEU A 157 5.18 -5.68 14.56
CA LEU A 157 4.72 -4.36 14.96
C LEU A 157 3.53 -3.98 14.09
N VAL A 158 2.40 -3.62 14.70
CA VAL A 158 1.23 -3.12 13.97
C VAL A 158 1.03 -1.67 14.34
N LEU A 159 0.73 -0.81 13.36
CA LEU A 159 0.36 0.59 13.59
C LEU A 159 -0.94 0.95 12.86
N PRO A 160 -1.75 1.87 13.41
CA PRO A 160 -2.83 2.47 12.64
C PRO A 160 -2.24 3.32 11.49
N GLN A 161 -2.83 3.22 10.31
CA GLN A 161 -2.45 3.93 9.09
C GLN A 161 -2.23 5.44 9.28
N PRO A 162 -3.13 6.22 9.93
CA PRO A 162 -2.91 7.65 10.12
C PRO A 162 -1.63 7.97 10.91
N LEU A 163 -1.22 7.11 11.86
CA LEU A 163 0.04 7.30 12.58
C LEU A 163 1.26 7.09 11.67
N GLY A 164 1.20 6.24 10.66
CA GLY A 164 2.31 6.07 9.70
C GLY A 164 2.61 7.39 8.97
N SER A 165 1.61 7.98 8.33
CA SER A 165 1.77 9.27 7.65
C SER A 165 2.17 10.40 8.60
N TYR A 166 1.58 10.44 9.79
CA TYR A 166 1.93 11.42 10.83
C TYR A 166 3.41 11.29 11.24
N MET A 167 3.88 10.07 11.54
CA MET A 167 5.28 9.81 11.90
C MET A 167 6.25 10.15 10.76
N TYR A 168 5.86 9.89 9.51
CA TYR A 168 6.65 10.31 8.36
C TYR A 168 6.73 11.84 8.30
N ALA A 169 5.61 12.56 8.40
CA ALA A 169 5.59 14.02 8.38
C ALA A 169 6.40 14.64 9.54
N LEU A 170 6.34 14.05 10.74
CA LEU A 170 7.21 14.41 11.87
C LEU A 170 8.69 14.23 11.53
N SER A 171 9.07 13.08 10.94
CA SER A 171 10.47 12.80 10.57
C SER A 171 11.02 13.79 9.53
N GLN A 172 10.13 14.31 8.68
CA GLN A 172 10.44 15.33 7.68
C GLN A 172 10.34 16.76 8.22
N LYS A 173 10.06 16.93 9.53
CA LYS A 173 9.87 18.24 10.19
C LYS A 173 8.79 19.11 9.54
N LYS A 174 7.78 18.48 8.92
CA LYS A 174 6.63 19.18 8.30
C LYS A 174 5.55 19.56 9.34
N ILE A 175 5.56 18.86 10.47
CA ILE A 175 4.71 19.07 11.65
C ILE A 175 5.55 18.85 12.92
N THR A 176 5.04 19.27 14.07
CA THR A 176 5.63 18.97 15.39
C THR A 176 4.72 18.08 16.23
N LYS A 177 5.28 17.47 17.29
CA LYS A 177 4.58 16.45 18.09
C LYS A 177 3.42 17.02 18.92
N ASP A 178 3.59 18.26 19.37
CA ASP A 178 2.66 19.04 20.17
C ASP A 178 1.53 19.69 19.37
N GLU A 179 1.66 19.76 18.05
CA GLU A 179 0.58 20.19 17.17
C GLU A 179 -0.53 19.13 17.11
N GLU A 180 -1.78 19.57 17.23
CA GLU A 180 -2.94 18.79 16.83
C GLU A 180 -3.04 18.80 15.30
N VAL A 181 -2.99 17.61 14.70
CA VAL A 181 -2.95 17.44 13.25
C VAL A 181 -4.15 16.63 12.80
N LEU A 182 -4.97 17.21 11.91
CA LEU A 182 -5.96 16.45 11.17
C LEU A 182 -5.25 15.73 10.01
N VAL A 183 -5.13 14.41 10.09
CA VAL A 183 -4.61 13.55 9.04
C VAL A 183 -5.77 13.15 8.12
N CYS A 184 -5.69 13.53 6.85
CA CYS A 184 -6.65 13.19 5.81
C CYS A 184 -6.04 12.14 4.87
N ASP A 185 -6.23 10.85 5.18
CA ASP A 185 -5.74 9.72 4.35
C ASP A 185 -6.83 9.24 3.39
N GLY A 186 -6.65 9.51 2.09
CA GLY A 186 -7.51 8.98 1.05
C GLY A 186 -6.86 7.82 0.30
N GLY A 187 -7.32 6.61 0.59
CA GLY A 187 -6.90 5.39 -0.08
C GLY A 187 -7.67 5.09 -1.38
N ALA A 188 -7.51 3.87 -1.88
CA ALA A 188 -8.18 3.43 -3.11
C ALA A 188 -9.71 3.47 -2.99
N GLY A 189 -10.27 2.91 -1.92
CA GLY A 189 -11.72 2.80 -1.73
C GLY A 189 -12.26 3.52 -0.51
N THR A 190 -11.41 4.17 0.28
CA THR A 190 -11.78 4.80 1.55
C THR A 190 -11.13 6.16 1.68
N PHE A 191 -11.77 7.02 2.47
CA PHE A 191 -11.19 8.24 3.01
C PHE A 191 -11.38 8.24 4.52
N ASP A 192 -10.25 8.30 5.23
CA ASP A 192 -10.13 7.98 6.65
C ASP A 192 -9.48 9.17 7.38
N PRO A 193 -10.25 10.22 7.73
CA PRO A 193 -9.73 11.31 8.53
C PRO A 193 -9.50 10.89 9.99
N ALA A 194 -8.42 11.38 10.58
CA ALA A 194 -8.10 11.15 11.98
C ALA A 194 -7.39 12.36 12.58
N VAL A 195 -7.71 12.69 13.83
CA VAL A 195 -7.00 13.71 14.61
C VAL A 195 -5.89 13.04 15.39
N VAL A 196 -4.67 13.54 15.24
CA VAL A 196 -3.47 13.02 15.89
C VAL A 196 -2.79 14.12 16.69
N ILE A 197 -2.50 13.85 17.95
CA ILE A 197 -1.68 14.70 18.82
C ILE A 197 -0.79 13.81 19.70
N ASN A 198 0.47 14.22 19.92
CA ASN A 198 1.39 13.49 20.79
C ASN A 198 1.58 12.00 20.44
N ASN A 199 1.47 11.63 19.16
CA ASN A 199 1.49 10.26 18.65
C ASN A 199 0.26 9.40 18.99
N PHE A 200 -0.85 10.00 19.40
CA PHE A 200 -2.10 9.32 19.69
C PHE A 200 -3.20 9.79 18.74
N VAL A 201 -3.98 8.84 18.23
CA VAL A 201 -5.23 9.13 17.53
C VAL A 201 -6.28 9.45 18.58
N THR A 202 -6.85 10.66 18.54
CA THR A 202 -7.83 11.13 19.53
C THR A 202 -9.25 11.16 18.99
N ASP A 203 -9.39 11.19 17.67
CA ASP A 203 -10.67 11.13 16.97
C ASP A 203 -10.43 10.57 15.56
N ASP A 204 -11.40 9.83 15.03
CA ASP A 204 -11.33 9.22 13.71
C ASP A 204 -12.71 8.95 13.12
N ASN A 205 -12.76 8.91 11.79
CA ASN A 205 -13.94 8.54 11.04
C ASN A 205 -13.53 7.84 9.74
N TYR A 206 -14.49 7.27 9.03
CA TYR A 206 -14.26 6.64 7.74
C TYR A 206 -15.41 6.90 6.76
N SER A 207 -15.07 6.91 5.48
CA SER A 207 -16.04 6.92 4.39
C SER A 207 -15.57 6.04 3.24
N ASN A 208 -16.48 5.74 2.32
CA ASN A 208 -16.14 5.07 1.06
C ASN A 208 -15.78 6.08 -0.06
N GLU A 209 -15.37 7.30 0.29
CA GLU A 209 -14.96 8.35 -0.64
C GLU A 209 -13.47 8.23 -1.03
N GLY A 210 -13.08 7.04 -1.51
CA GLY A 210 -11.72 6.80 -2.02
C GLY A 210 -11.53 7.25 -3.47
N VAL A 211 -10.27 7.26 -3.93
CA VAL A 211 -9.93 7.67 -5.30
C VAL A 211 -10.55 6.79 -6.41
N ASP A 212 -10.96 5.55 -6.10
CA ASP A 212 -11.67 4.66 -7.03
C ASP A 212 -12.97 5.34 -7.53
N ASN A 213 -13.63 6.20 -6.72
CA ASN A 213 -14.84 6.91 -7.12
C ASN A 213 -14.58 7.86 -8.31
N ALA A 214 -13.45 8.57 -8.29
CA ALA A 214 -13.00 9.39 -9.43
C ALA A 214 -12.52 8.50 -10.58
N TYR A 215 -11.71 7.48 -10.30
CA TYR A 215 -11.11 6.62 -11.34
C TYR A 215 -12.15 5.86 -12.15
N ILE A 216 -13.26 5.42 -11.56
CA ILE A 216 -14.36 4.77 -12.29
C ILE A 216 -14.98 5.74 -13.31
N LYS A 217 -15.22 6.98 -12.93
CA LYS A 217 -15.78 8.02 -13.80
C LYS A 217 -14.80 8.40 -14.91
N ILE A 218 -13.52 8.59 -14.56
CA ILE A 218 -12.45 8.87 -15.52
C ILE A 218 -12.30 7.73 -16.51
N ARG A 219 -12.28 6.47 -16.05
CA ARG A 219 -12.20 5.30 -16.94
C ARG A 219 -13.33 5.28 -17.96
N LYS A 220 -14.57 5.55 -17.53
CA LYS A 220 -15.72 5.64 -18.46
C LYS A 220 -15.46 6.71 -19.53
N ARG A 221 -15.04 7.91 -19.10
CA ARG A 221 -14.68 9.00 -20.02
C ARG A 221 -13.58 8.61 -21.00
N LEU A 222 -12.54 7.90 -20.54
CA LEU A 222 -11.46 7.41 -21.40
C LEU A 222 -11.95 6.38 -22.43
N ILE A 223 -12.85 5.48 -22.03
CA ILE A 223 -13.46 4.51 -22.95
C ILE A 223 -14.32 5.23 -24.00
N ASP A 224 -15.08 6.24 -23.61
CA ASP A 224 -15.90 7.03 -24.54
C ASP A 224 -15.05 7.76 -25.59
N LEU A 225 -13.86 8.24 -25.19
CA LEU A 225 -12.94 8.97 -26.08
C LEU A 225 -12.11 8.06 -26.98
N TYR A 226 -11.61 6.94 -26.45
CA TYR A 226 -10.56 6.15 -27.08
C TYR A 226 -10.97 4.71 -27.41
N GLY A 227 -12.15 4.27 -26.96
CA GLY A 227 -12.55 2.87 -26.95
C GLY A 227 -11.92 2.09 -25.79
N GLU A 228 -12.30 0.81 -25.65
CA GLU A 228 -11.74 -0.06 -24.61
C GLU A 228 -10.29 -0.45 -24.95
N LEU A 229 -9.33 0.03 -24.15
CA LEU A 229 -7.92 -0.37 -24.24
C LEU A 229 -7.54 -1.36 -23.12
N PRO A 230 -6.61 -2.31 -23.35
CA PRO A 230 -6.28 -3.33 -22.35
C PRO A 230 -5.88 -2.78 -20.98
N TYR A 231 -5.19 -1.64 -20.94
CA TYR A 231 -4.71 -1.02 -19.71
C TYR A 231 -5.76 -0.16 -18.99
N PHE A 232 -6.95 0.04 -19.57
CA PHE A 232 -8.09 0.67 -18.88
C PHE A 232 -8.79 -0.27 -17.90
N LYS A 233 -8.61 -1.58 -18.05
CA LYS A 233 -9.32 -2.60 -17.26
C LYS A 233 -9.02 -2.53 -15.76
N THR A 234 -7.89 -1.96 -15.37
CA THR A 234 -7.47 -1.87 -13.97
C THR A 234 -7.44 -0.40 -13.52
N LEU A 235 -8.24 -0.07 -12.51
CA LEU A 235 -8.33 1.31 -11.98
C LEU A 235 -6.96 1.83 -11.48
N SER A 236 -6.07 0.94 -11.02
CA SER A 236 -4.72 1.29 -10.59
C SER A 236 -3.84 1.91 -11.68
N ASN A 237 -4.22 1.81 -12.95
CA ASN A 237 -3.49 2.42 -14.07
C ASN A 237 -3.91 3.87 -14.34
N ILE A 238 -5.09 4.29 -13.84
CA ILE A 238 -5.62 5.63 -14.08
C ILE A 238 -4.64 6.74 -13.63
N PRO A 239 -3.93 6.66 -12.49
CA PRO A 239 -2.91 7.65 -12.13
C PRO A 239 -1.83 7.82 -13.21
N LEU A 240 -1.32 6.72 -13.76
CA LEU A 240 -0.29 6.76 -14.81
C LEU A 240 -0.86 7.32 -16.12
N ILE A 241 -2.11 7.01 -16.45
CA ILE A 241 -2.78 7.54 -17.65
C ILE A 241 -2.99 9.06 -17.50
N LEU A 242 -3.37 9.54 -16.32
CA LEU A 242 -3.50 10.98 -16.06
C LEU A 242 -2.14 11.70 -16.19
N GLN A 243 -1.05 11.04 -15.79
CA GLN A 243 0.30 11.60 -15.87
C GLN A 243 0.91 11.58 -17.29
N HIS A 244 0.70 10.49 -18.03
CA HIS A 244 1.41 10.22 -19.29
C HIS A 244 0.52 10.31 -20.53
N GLY A 245 -0.79 10.44 -20.35
CA GLY A 245 -1.75 10.37 -21.43
C GLY A 245 -2.15 8.95 -21.83
N VAL A 246 -2.95 8.87 -22.89
CA VAL A 246 -3.41 7.63 -23.50
C VAL A 246 -2.54 7.36 -24.72
N LEU A 247 -1.89 6.20 -24.77
CA LEU A 247 -1.23 5.71 -25.98
C LEU A 247 -2.26 4.97 -26.85
N LYS A 248 -2.54 5.50 -28.03
CA LYS A 248 -3.43 4.88 -29.03
C LYS A 248 -2.81 5.03 -30.42
N ASP A 249 -2.80 3.92 -31.18
CA ASP A 249 -2.27 3.87 -32.55
C ASP A 249 -0.82 4.40 -32.70
N GLY A 250 -0.03 4.30 -31.63
CA GLY A 250 1.36 4.77 -31.58
C GLY A 250 1.54 6.22 -31.13
N GLU A 251 0.44 6.96 -30.92
CA GLU A 251 0.45 8.36 -30.50
C GLU A 251 0.00 8.54 -29.05
N ALA A 252 0.66 9.44 -28.33
CA ALA A 252 0.32 9.78 -26.95
C ALA A 252 -0.63 10.99 -26.93
N HIS A 253 -1.83 10.80 -26.39
CA HIS A 253 -2.83 11.83 -26.23
C HIS A 253 -2.89 12.30 -24.79
N SER A 254 -2.62 13.59 -24.54
CA SER A 254 -2.79 14.18 -23.21
C SER A 254 -4.26 14.16 -22.81
N VAL A 255 -4.55 13.74 -21.57
CA VAL A 255 -5.90 13.71 -21.01
C VAL A 255 -6.03 14.57 -19.74
N ALA A 256 -4.93 15.12 -19.24
CA ALA A 256 -4.89 15.90 -18.02
C ALA A 256 -5.75 17.19 -18.11
N GLU A 257 -5.90 17.71 -19.33
CA GLU A 257 -6.64 18.94 -19.62
C GLU A 257 -8.06 18.68 -20.17
N ASP A 258 -8.50 17.41 -20.27
CA ASP A 258 -9.87 17.13 -20.69
C ASP A 258 -10.86 17.71 -19.66
N LYS A 259 -11.77 18.56 -20.15
CA LYS A 259 -12.67 19.34 -19.29
C LYS A 259 -13.54 18.46 -18.39
N GLU A 260 -13.97 17.29 -18.87
CA GLU A 260 -14.81 16.39 -18.09
C GLU A 260 -13.97 15.65 -17.02
N ILE A 261 -12.74 15.23 -17.35
CA ILE A 261 -11.81 14.67 -16.36
C ILE A 261 -11.49 15.69 -15.27
N VAL A 262 -11.19 16.94 -15.64
CA VAL A 262 -10.94 18.04 -14.68
C VAL A 262 -12.14 18.22 -13.76
N LYS A 263 -13.36 18.27 -14.32
CA LYS A 263 -14.60 18.37 -13.54
C LYS A 263 -14.83 17.19 -12.60
N ILE A 264 -14.56 15.95 -13.05
CA ILE A 264 -14.66 14.76 -12.20
C ILE A 264 -13.72 14.87 -10.99
N LEU A 265 -12.49 15.34 -11.20
CA LEU A 265 -11.51 15.52 -10.14
C LEU A 265 -11.92 16.65 -9.19
N ASP A 266 -12.41 17.78 -9.69
CA ASP A 266 -12.87 18.90 -8.88
C ASP A 266 -14.05 18.48 -7.98
N GLN A 267 -15.05 17.81 -8.55
CA GLN A 267 -16.20 17.29 -7.81
C GLN A 267 -15.80 16.26 -6.76
N HIS A 268 -14.85 15.39 -7.08
CA HIS A 268 -14.35 14.40 -6.12
C HIS A 268 -13.61 15.07 -4.96
N LEU A 269 -12.84 16.14 -5.19
CA LEU A 269 -12.20 16.85 -4.10
C LEU A 269 -13.22 17.64 -3.26
N GLU A 270 -14.23 18.23 -3.90
CA GLU A 270 -15.32 18.93 -3.22
C GLU A 270 -16.09 18.00 -2.27
N SER A 271 -16.45 16.78 -2.71
CA SER A 271 -17.14 15.81 -1.87
C SER A 271 -16.34 15.39 -0.63
N ILE A 272 -15.00 15.43 -0.71
CA ILE A 272 -14.13 15.16 0.45
C ILE A 272 -14.20 16.31 1.46
N PHE A 273 -14.19 17.56 0.98
CA PHE A 273 -14.37 18.71 1.87
C PHE A 273 -15.77 18.76 2.49
N GLU A 274 -16.81 18.43 1.71
CA GLU A 274 -18.18 18.30 2.21
C GLU A 274 -18.24 17.23 3.31
N TYR A 275 -17.69 16.04 3.06
CA TYR A 275 -17.64 14.97 4.05
C TYR A 275 -16.92 15.39 5.34
N LEU A 276 -15.76 16.06 5.23
CA LEU A 276 -15.05 16.59 6.40
C LEU A 276 -15.95 17.56 7.20
N LEU A 277 -16.61 18.50 6.51
CA LEU A 277 -17.49 19.48 7.15
C LEU A 277 -18.71 18.84 7.83
N GLU A 278 -19.38 17.90 7.14
CA GLU A 278 -20.54 17.17 7.66
C GLU A 278 -20.20 16.35 8.91
N ASN A 279 -18.96 15.83 8.98
CA ASN A 279 -18.45 15.07 10.11
C ASN A 279 -17.68 15.94 11.11
N GLN A 280 -17.92 17.25 11.12
CA GLN A 280 -17.38 18.21 12.09
C GLN A 280 -15.86 18.42 12.06
N TYR A 281 -15.18 17.92 11.03
CA TYR A 281 -13.77 18.22 10.75
C TYR A 281 -13.64 19.57 10.03
N ASN A 282 -13.76 20.67 10.77
CA ASN A 282 -13.51 21.99 10.21
C ASN A 282 -12.01 22.19 9.95
N ILE A 283 -11.58 22.01 8.71
CA ILE A 283 -10.18 22.15 8.29
C ILE A 283 -9.52 23.49 8.67
N THR A 284 -10.30 24.54 8.94
CA THR A 284 -9.76 25.86 9.34
C THR A 284 -9.50 25.98 10.84
N SER A 285 -10.05 25.08 11.67
CA SER A 285 -9.81 25.07 13.12
C SER A 285 -8.54 24.33 13.52
N TYR A 286 -8.00 23.46 12.67
CA TYR A 286 -6.78 22.71 12.94
C TYR A 286 -5.52 23.51 12.58
N GLY A 287 -4.51 23.46 13.47
CA GLY A 287 -3.21 24.09 13.23
C GLY A 287 -2.49 23.53 12.00
N LYS A 288 -2.66 22.23 11.74
CA LYS A 288 -2.17 21.53 10.54
C LYS A 288 -3.21 20.54 10.02
N VAL A 289 -3.33 20.48 8.70
CA VAL A 289 -4.10 19.45 7.99
C VAL A 289 -3.15 18.69 7.07
N LEU A 290 -2.85 17.44 7.43
CA LEU A 290 -1.93 16.57 6.72
C LEU A 290 -2.69 15.78 5.64
N TRP A 291 -2.49 16.14 4.38
CA TRP A 291 -3.03 15.41 3.24
C TRP A 291 -2.07 14.31 2.80
N THR A 292 -2.55 13.06 2.85
CA THR A 292 -1.77 11.86 2.51
C THR A 292 -2.57 10.86 1.65
N GLY A 293 -1.98 9.71 1.38
CA GLY A 293 -2.60 8.64 0.60
C GLY A 293 -2.60 8.90 -0.91
N GLY A 294 -3.38 8.08 -1.62
CA GLY A 294 -3.58 8.24 -3.06
C GLY A 294 -4.33 9.52 -3.42
N LEU A 295 -5.20 10.00 -2.53
CA LEU A 295 -5.93 11.25 -2.70
C LEU A 295 -5.00 12.46 -2.73
N ALA A 296 -4.04 12.56 -1.82
CA ALA A 296 -3.08 13.67 -1.83
C ALA A 296 -2.22 13.69 -3.09
N SER A 297 -1.86 12.52 -3.62
CA SER A 297 -1.13 12.40 -4.89
C SER A 297 -2.02 12.81 -6.07
N LEU A 298 -3.25 12.31 -6.14
CA LEU A 298 -4.21 12.62 -7.22
C LEU A 298 -4.57 14.10 -7.28
N HIS A 299 -4.77 14.72 -6.11
CA HIS A 299 -5.24 16.10 -5.98
C HIS A 299 -4.13 17.08 -5.58
N ASN A 300 -2.86 16.72 -5.75
CA ASN A 300 -1.72 17.53 -5.30
C ASN A 300 -1.84 19.00 -5.72
N ASP A 301 -2.08 19.24 -7.01
CA ASP A 301 -2.13 20.59 -7.57
C ASP A 301 -3.39 21.34 -7.09
N ARG A 302 -4.51 20.64 -6.98
CA ARG A 302 -5.79 21.20 -6.51
C ARG A 302 -5.73 21.59 -5.03
N LEU A 303 -5.13 20.74 -4.20
CA LEU A 303 -4.88 21.01 -2.79
C LEU A 303 -3.88 22.17 -2.63
N SER A 304 -2.82 22.21 -3.44
CA SER A 304 -1.81 23.27 -3.42
C SER A 304 -2.36 24.62 -3.87
N ALA A 305 -3.37 24.63 -4.75
CA ALA A 305 -4.06 25.84 -5.19
C ALA A 305 -5.04 26.42 -4.15
N LYS A 306 -5.37 25.68 -3.08
CA LYS A 306 -6.22 26.20 -2.00
C LYS A 306 -5.46 27.28 -1.21
N PRO A 307 -6.14 28.33 -0.74
CA PRO A 307 -5.51 29.42 0.03
C PRO A 307 -5.06 29.01 1.45
N ASN A 308 -5.33 27.77 1.86
CA ASN A 308 -5.11 27.24 3.20
C ASN A 308 -3.62 27.05 3.51
N LYS A 309 -3.05 27.94 4.32
CA LYS A 309 -1.64 27.87 4.75
C LYS A 309 -1.33 26.76 5.76
N ASN A 310 -2.37 26.17 6.37
CA ASN A 310 -2.24 25.08 7.33
C ASN A 310 -2.15 23.69 6.66
N PHE A 311 -2.28 23.61 5.33
CA PHE A 311 -2.17 22.33 4.63
C PHE A 311 -0.72 21.86 4.55
N VAL A 312 -0.51 20.62 4.95
CA VAL A 312 0.74 19.86 4.76
C VAL A 312 0.43 18.78 3.74
N ILE A 313 0.86 18.97 2.50
CA ILE A 313 0.56 18.06 1.41
C ILE A 313 1.78 17.15 1.21
N LEU A 314 1.61 15.84 1.38
CA LEU A 314 2.68 14.87 1.14
C LEU A 314 2.90 14.57 -0.34
N GLY A 315 2.03 15.07 -1.23
CA GLY A 315 2.21 15.06 -2.68
C GLY A 315 2.54 13.67 -3.21
N LYS A 316 3.65 13.55 -3.96
CA LYS A 316 4.13 12.26 -4.50
C LYS A 316 4.42 11.22 -3.42
N ASP A 317 4.91 11.65 -2.26
CA ASP A 317 5.19 10.76 -1.13
C ASP A 317 3.91 10.30 -0.41
N GLY A 318 2.75 10.93 -0.67
CA GLY A 318 1.50 10.62 0.03
C GLY A 318 1.10 9.15 -0.10
N GLN A 319 1.37 8.53 -1.24
CA GLN A 319 1.07 7.11 -1.45
C GLN A 319 1.97 6.17 -0.62
N GLU A 320 3.15 6.64 -0.21
CA GLU A 320 4.22 5.87 0.44
C GLU A 320 4.39 6.21 1.93
N ALA A 321 3.85 7.36 2.36
CA ALA A 321 4.05 7.95 3.67
C ALA A 321 3.75 6.99 4.84
N ASN A 322 2.68 6.20 4.74
CA ASN A 322 2.34 5.19 5.74
C ASN A 322 3.49 4.19 5.95
N VAL A 323 4.04 3.64 4.87
CA VAL A 323 5.16 2.68 4.94
C VAL A 323 6.46 3.34 5.36
N LEU A 324 6.72 4.57 4.93
CA LEU A 324 7.93 5.30 5.32
C LEU A 324 7.94 5.62 6.83
N GLY A 325 6.79 6.00 7.39
CA GLY A 325 6.63 6.18 8.83
C GLY A 325 6.75 4.86 9.60
N LEU A 326 6.08 3.80 9.12
CA LEU A 326 6.18 2.45 9.70
C LEU A 326 7.64 1.93 9.68
N TRP A 327 8.39 2.19 8.61
CA TRP A 327 9.81 1.83 8.51
C TRP A 327 10.65 2.51 9.59
N GLY A 328 10.38 3.79 9.87
CA GLY A 328 11.00 4.50 11.01
C GLY A 328 10.74 3.81 12.34
N MET A 329 9.50 3.37 12.57
CA MET A 329 9.06 2.72 13.80
C MET A 329 9.61 1.31 13.96
N VAL A 330 9.63 0.51 12.90
CA VAL A 330 10.23 -0.83 12.88
C VAL A 330 11.73 -0.76 13.22
N LYS A 331 12.45 0.22 12.67
CA LYS A 331 13.87 0.45 13.03
C LYS A 331 14.04 0.85 14.48
N ALA A 332 13.17 1.72 15.00
CA ALA A 332 13.22 2.13 16.40
C ALA A 332 12.96 0.94 17.34
N ALA A 333 11.96 0.10 17.03
CA ALA A 333 11.64 -1.10 17.79
C ALA A 333 12.82 -2.10 17.80
N TYR A 334 13.44 -2.33 16.64
CA TYR A 334 14.60 -3.21 16.54
C TYR A 334 15.81 -2.69 17.35
N ARG A 335 16.10 -1.40 17.27
CA ARG A 335 17.19 -0.76 18.05
C ARG A 335 16.93 -0.78 19.55
N ALA A 336 15.69 -0.59 20.00
CA ALA A 336 15.33 -0.61 21.42
C ALA A 336 15.62 -1.96 22.08
N LYS A 337 15.72 -3.03 21.29
CA LYS A 337 16.07 -4.38 21.75
C LYS A 337 17.57 -4.70 21.69
N GLY A 338 18.41 -3.69 21.41
CA GLY A 338 19.85 -3.88 21.26
C GLY A 338 20.27 -4.36 19.86
N GLY A 339 19.35 -4.36 18.88
CA GLY A 339 19.69 -4.63 17.50
C GLY A 339 20.65 -3.57 16.94
N ALA A 340 21.79 -3.99 16.39
CA ALA A 340 22.67 -3.11 15.62
C ALA A 340 21.93 -2.59 14.37
N PRO A 341 22.29 -1.45 13.77
CA PRO A 341 21.66 -1.02 12.52
C PRO A 341 21.72 -2.13 11.45
N LEU A 342 20.55 -2.64 11.05
CA LEU A 342 20.40 -3.45 9.85
C LEU A 342 20.19 -2.49 8.68
N ASP A 343 21.27 -2.13 8.00
CA ASP A 343 21.23 -1.36 6.76
C ASP A 343 20.91 -2.30 5.58
N GLY A 344 19.71 -2.89 5.58
CA GLY A 344 19.21 -3.78 4.53
C GLY A 344 19.40 -5.28 4.80
N THR A 345 19.63 -6.06 3.74
CA THR A 345 19.77 -7.52 3.77
C THR A 345 21.14 -7.93 4.23
N LYS A 346 21.23 -8.67 5.34
CA LYS A 346 22.45 -9.37 5.72
C LYS A 346 22.38 -10.79 5.19
N GLU A 347 23.18 -11.11 4.18
CA GLU A 347 23.44 -12.50 3.81
C GLU A 347 24.18 -13.17 4.98
N THR A 348 23.55 -14.20 5.55
CA THR A 348 24.21 -15.03 6.57
C THR A 348 24.65 -16.32 5.90
N SER A 349 25.77 -16.24 5.18
CA SER A 349 26.55 -17.34 4.57
C SER A 349 25.88 -18.21 3.49
N ASN A 350 26.63 -18.45 2.41
CA ASN A 350 26.50 -19.68 1.63
C ASN A 350 26.88 -20.84 2.55
N VAL A 351 25.94 -21.75 2.80
CA VAL A 351 26.26 -23.03 3.43
C VAL A 351 26.71 -23.95 2.30
N ASP A 352 27.98 -24.36 2.35
CA ASP A 352 28.58 -25.41 1.52
C ASP A 352 27.80 -26.73 1.59
#